data_AF-A0A662XFT6-F1
#
_entry.id   AF-A0A662XFT6-F1
#
_cell.length_a   1.000
_cell.length_b   1.000
_cell.length_c   1.000
_cell.angle_alpha   90.00
_cell.angle_beta   90.00
_cell.angle_gamma   90.00
#
_symmetry.space_group_name_H-M   'P 1'
#
loop_
_entity.id
_entity.type
_entity.pdbx_description
1 polymer ?
#
loop_
_entity_poly.entity_id
_entity_poly.type
_entity_poly.pdbx_seq_one_letter_code
_entity_poly.pdbx_strand_id
1 'polypeptide(L)'
;MAWAGVKSAAASTSAPLERTAQRIRTPTGATTMAIPDHLKLKCPEAQARTMDASVTRRFTSPFAPLELSSASAAELETLSERFAARSISTYERFLMDGSSKVDESRWKFLSEKGKIRAYAEHPSPSAIPDRSVSIYADTPVSELPVVLVTGSISGDLDDVMYGVVSPTIDMMRFKSSYVQDEIVCGSVLAPLVNPTHEDPFHSVSIKWVEIDQPLPIRAVVKNRDYVFMEATGIERLRNGERVGYHLVHSVQFPETPARQS
;
A
#
# COMPACT_ATOMS: atom_id res chain seq x y z
N MET A 1 4.30 -16.00 6.06
CA MET A 1 4.39 -15.36 4.75
C MET A 1 5.27 -14.13 4.85
N ALA A 2 6.22 -13.97 3.93
CA ALA A 2 7.04 -12.78 3.82
C ALA A 2 6.41 -11.81 2.81
N TRP A 3 6.30 -10.55 3.21
CA TRP A 3 5.78 -9.44 2.40
C TRP A 3 6.97 -8.58 1.96
N ALA A 4 7.15 -8.40 0.67
CA ALA A 4 8.15 -7.50 0.10
C ALA A 4 7.45 -6.27 -0.49
N GLY A 5 7.23 -5.26 0.35
CA GLY A 5 6.83 -3.93 -0.09
C GLY A 5 8.04 -3.00 -0.05
N VAL A 6 8.51 -2.54 -1.21
CA VAL A 6 9.47 -1.43 -1.25
C VAL A 6 8.67 -0.13 -1.10
N LYS A 7 8.68 0.43 0.11
CA LYS A 7 8.22 1.81 0.34
C LYS A 7 9.45 2.70 0.41
N SER A 8 9.57 3.68 -0.49
CA SER A 8 10.41 4.84 -0.23
C SER A 8 9.63 5.76 0.72
N ALA A 9 10.09 5.88 1.97
CA ALA A 9 9.51 6.79 2.95
C ALA A 9 10.61 7.31 3.88
N ALA A 10 10.61 8.63 4.09
CA ALA A 10 11.46 9.32 5.05
C ALA A 10 11.07 8.94 6.49
N ALA A 11 12.07 8.65 7.31
CA ALA A 11 11.89 8.22 8.69
C ALA A 11 11.40 9.36 9.60
N SER A 12 10.45 9.05 10.49
CA SER A 12 10.20 9.81 11.72
C SER A 12 9.80 8.83 12.83
N THR A 13 10.54 8.85 13.92
CA THR A 13 10.50 7.90 15.03
C THR A 13 9.62 8.42 16.16
N SER A 14 8.68 7.61 16.66
CA SER A 14 8.33 7.60 18.10
C SER A 14 7.64 6.28 18.50
N ALA A 15 8.03 5.76 19.66
CA ALA A 15 7.57 4.48 20.22
C ALA A 15 6.33 4.66 21.13
N PRO A 16 5.45 3.64 21.28
CA PRO A 16 4.27 3.72 22.14
C PRO A 16 4.43 2.98 23.49
N LEU A 17 3.73 3.49 24.51
CA LEU A 17 3.58 2.90 25.84
C LEU A 17 2.59 1.71 25.84
N GLU A 18 2.95 0.64 26.54
CA GLU A 18 2.17 -0.57 26.75
C GLU A 18 0.91 -0.36 27.63
N ARG A 19 -0.08 -1.25 27.46
CA ARG A 19 -0.78 -1.90 28.59
C ARG A 19 -1.47 -3.21 28.18
N THR A 20 -1.32 -4.18 29.07
CA THR A 20 -1.55 -5.63 29.00
C THR A 20 -2.99 -6.02 29.36
N ALA A 21 -3.51 -7.13 28.83
CA ALA A 21 -4.41 -8.07 29.56
C ALA A 21 -4.60 -9.42 28.84
N GLN A 22 -4.76 -10.47 29.65
CA GLN A 22 -4.62 -11.90 29.35
C GLN A 22 -5.89 -12.62 28.85
N ARG A 23 -5.65 -13.83 28.33
CA ARG A 23 -6.57 -14.84 27.78
C ARG A 23 -7.16 -15.75 28.87
N ILE A 24 -8.42 -16.19 28.74
CA ILE A 24 -8.95 -17.40 29.41
C ILE A 24 -9.76 -18.24 28.41
N ARG A 25 -9.62 -19.57 28.49
CA ARG A 25 -10.26 -20.60 27.66
C ARG A 25 -11.68 -20.98 28.15
N THR A 26 -12.44 -21.57 27.21
CA THR A 26 -13.81 -22.11 27.26
C THR A 26 -13.97 -23.37 28.15
N PRO A 27 -15.21 -23.85 28.45
CA PRO A 27 -15.83 -24.90 27.61
C PRO A 27 -17.37 -24.90 27.46
N THR A 28 -17.78 -25.43 26.31
CA THR A 28 -18.94 -26.29 25.93
C THR A 28 -20.25 -26.34 26.73
N GLY A 29 -21.39 -26.25 26.02
CA GLY A 29 -22.69 -26.76 26.47
C GLY A 29 -23.87 -26.11 25.72
N ALA A 30 -24.47 -26.82 24.76
CA ALA A 30 -25.64 -26.35 24.01
C ALA A 30 -26.93 -26.59 24.79
N THR A 31 -27.67 -25.51 25.07
CA THR A 31 -29.08 -25.54 25.49
C THR A 31 -29.81 -24.45 24.73
N THR A 32 -30.77 -24.83 23.88
CA THR A 32 -31.67 -23.90 23.19
C THR A 32 -32.59 -23.24 24.21
N MET A 33 -32.39 -21.95 24.47
CA MET A 33 -33.33 -21.09 25.18
C MET A 33 -33.93 -20.08 24.22
N ALA A 34 -35.26 -19.96 24.24
CA ALA A 34 -35.97 -18.88 23.55
C ALA A 34 -35.59 -17.52 24.17
N ILE A 35 -35.32 -16.54 23.31
CA ILE A 35 -34.84 -15.21 23.71
C ILE A 35 -36.01 -14.41 24.30
N PRO A 36 -35.94 -13.93 25.56
CA PRO A 36 -36.96 -13.08 26.14
C PRO A 36 -37.01 -11.71 25.43
N ASP A 37 -38.19 -11.11 25.31
CA ASP A 37 -38.47 -9.98 24.40
C ASP A 37 -37.57 -8.73 24.54
N HIS A 38 -36.87 -8.56 25.66
CA HIS A 38 -35.91 -7.46 25.86
C HIS A 38 -34.53 -7.72 25.23
N LEU A 39 -34.26 -8.93 24.75
CA LEU A 39 -33.04 -9.35 24.04
C LEU A 39 -33.26 -9.51 22.53
N LYS A 40 -34.46 -9.25 22.00
CA LYS A 40 -34.66 -9.03 20.57
C LYS A 40 -33.93 -7.74 20.21
N LEU A 41 -32.83 -7.85 19.45
CA LEU A 41 -32.20 -6.69 18.83
C LEU A 41 -33.27 -5.98 18.01
N LYS A 42 -33.66 -4.80 18.48
CA LYS A 42 -34.43 -3.87 17.68
C LYS A 42 -33.54 -3.50 16.50
N CYS A 43 -33.88 -3.96 15.30
CA CYS A 43 -33.28 -3.44 14.08
C CYS A 43 -33.35 -1.91 14.19
N PRO A 44 -32.21 -1.20 14.15
CA PRO A 44 -32.26 0.25 14.12
C PRO A 44 -33.09 0.61 12.91
N GLU A 45 -34.18 1.37 13.12
CA GLU A 45 -34.82 2.08 12.03
C GLU A 45 -33.72 2.74 11.21
N ALA A 46 -33.78 2.54 9.89
CA ALA A 46 -32.84 3.13 8.95
C ALA A 46 -32.97 4.65 9.00
N GLN A 47 -32.36 5.26 10.02
CA GLN A 47 -31.98 6.65 9.98
C GLN A 47 -30.87 6.71 8.96
N ALA A 48 -31.23 7.13 7.75
CA ALA A 48 -30.28 7.56 6.75
C ALA A 48 -29.38 8.61 7.41
N ARG A 49 -28.22 8.16 7.92
CA ARG A 49 -27.16 9.05 8.34
C ARG A 49 -26.75 9.78 7.08
N THR A 50 -27.17 11.04 6.96
CA THR A 50 -26.60 11.96 5.98
C THR A 50 -25.09 11.89 6.17
N MET A 51 -24.38 11.35 5.19
CA MET A 51 -22.92 11.33 5.21
C MET A 51 -22.44 12.76 5.39
N ASP A 52 -21.53 12.98 6.34
CA ASP A 52 -20.93 14.28 6.56
C ASP A 52 -20.26 14.75 5.25
N ALA A 53 -20.65 15.93 4.76
CA ALA A 53 -20.12 16.54 3.55
C ALA A 53 -18.58 16.69 3.58
N SER A 54 -17.99 16.69 4.78
CA SER A 54 -16.54 16.68 4.99
C SER A 54 -15.88 15.37 4.50
N VAL A 55 -16.57 14.23 4.66
CA VAL A 55 -16.10 12.90 4.24
C VAL A 55 -16.16 12.76 2.72
N THR A 56 -17.18 13.34 2.08
CA THR A 56 -17.33 13.32 0.62
C THR A 56 -16.24 14.15 -0.09
N ARG A 57 -15.81 15.28 0.49
CA ARG A 57 -14.72 16.11 -0.05
C ARG A 57 -13.34 15.44 0.03
N ARG A 58 -13.15 14.51 0.97
CA ARG A 58 -11.87 13.85 1.22
C ARG A 58 -11.39 13.00 0.03
N PHE A 59 -12.26 12.69 -0.93
CA PHE A 59 -11.87 11.88 -2.09
C PHE A 59 -12.35 12.43 -3.42
N THR A 60 -12.18 13.74 -3.61
CA THR A 60 -12.38 14.40 -4.89
C THR A 60 -11.02 14.75 -5.49
N SER A 61 -10.81 14.40 -6.77
CA SER A 61 -9.61 14.80 -7.51
C SER A 61 -9.52 16.33 -7.64
N PRO A 62 -8.35 16.95 -7.42
CA PRO A 62 -8.12 18.36 -7.74
C PRO A 62 -7.87 18.60 -9.24
N PHE A 63 -7.73 17.54 -10.04
CA PHE A 63 -7.42 17.60 -11.46
C PHE A 63 -8.66 17.39 -12.33
N ALA A 64 -8.57 17.82 -13.59
CA ALA A 64 -9.52 17.40 -14.62
C ALA A 64 -9.49 15.86 -14.78
N PRO A 65 -10.56 15.24 -15.34
CA PRO A 65 -10.54 13.83 -15.68
C PRO A 65 -9.30 13.48 -16.51
N LEU A 66 -8.60 12.42 -16.10
CA LEU A 66 -7.40 11.95 -16.80
C LEU A 66 -7.83 11.00 -17.92
N GLU A 67 -7.84 11.51 -19.15
CA GLU A 67 -8.20 10.74 -20.34
C GLU A 67 -6.95 10.11 -20.96
N LEU A 68 -6.79 8.80 -20.81
CA LEU A 68 -5.66 8.05 -21.37
C LEU A 68 -6.06 7.39 -22.68
N SER A 69 -5.18 7.49 -23.68
CA SER A 69 -5.33 6.69 -24.90
C SER A 69 -5.16 5.20 -24.59
N SER A 70 -5.76 4.33 -25.40
CA SER A 70 -5.59 2.87 -25.25
C SER A 70 -4.12 2.44 -25.35
N ALA A 71 -3.32 3.14 -26.16
CA ALA A 71 -1.89 2.88 -26.30
C ALA A 71 -1.13 3.23 -25.00
N SER A 72 -1.37 4.42 -24.44
CA SER A 72 -0.74 4.85 -23.19
C SER A 72 -1.14 3.98 -22.01
N ALA A 73 -2.42 3.55 -21.95
CA ALA A 73 -2.91 2.61 -20.96
C ALA A 73 -2.16 1.27 -21.03
N ALA A 74 -2.01 0.69 -22.23
CA ALA A 74 -1.29 -0.56 -22.45
C ALA A 74 0.21 -0.44 -22.13
N GLU A 75 0.83 0.71 -22.41
CA GLU A 75 2.22 0.98 -22.04
C GLU A 75 2.44 1.01 -20.52
N LEU A 76 1.51 1.63 -19.78
CA LEU A 76 1.53 1.67 -18.31
C LEU A 76 1.30 0.29 -17.70
N GLU A 77 0.38 -0.50 -18.25
CA GLU A 77 0.15 -1.89 -17.85
C GLU A 77 1.42 -2.72 -18.06
N THR A 78 2.00 -2.70 -19.27
CA THR A 78 3.27 -3.38 -19.59
C THR A 78 4.42 -2.92 -18.68
N LEU A 79 4.47 -1.64 -18.33
CA LEU A 79 5.46 -1.12 -17.38
C LEU A 79 5.28 -1.74 -16.00
N SER A 80 4.03 -1.85 -15.53
CA SER A 80 3.71 -2.43 -14.23
C SER A 80 4.10 -3.92 -14.15
N GLU A 81 3.84 -4.69 -15.21
CA GLU A 81 4.23 -6.10 -15.31
C GLU A 81 5.74 -6.28 -15.25
N ARG A 82 6.49 -5.45 -15.99
CA ARG A 82 7.97 -5.49 -15.96
C ARG A 82 8.52 -5.22 -14.57
N PHE A 83 7.95 -4.23 -13.85
CA PHE A 83 8.38 -3.95 -12.49
C PHE A 83 8.02 -5.06 -11.51
N ALA A 84 6.82 -5.66 -11.65
CA ALA A 84 6.40 -6.80 -10.85
C ALA A 84 7.34 -8.00 -11.08
N ALA A 85 7.55 -8.39 -12.34
CA ALA A 85 8.40 -9.52 -12.71
C ALA A 85 9.85 -9.36 -12.20
N ARG A 86 10.42 -8.16 -12.34
CA ARG A 86 11.75 -7.83 -11.82
C ARG A 86 11.81 -7.89 -10.29
N SER A 87 10.80 -7.35 -9.59
CA SER A 87 10.75 -7.35 -8.13
C SER A 87 10.58 -8.75 -7.57
N ILE A 88 9.70 -9.56 -8.18
CA ILE A 88 9.49 -10.97 -7.85
C ILE A 88 10.77 -11.77 -8.05
N SER A 89 11.46 -11.59 -9.18
CA SER A 89 12.74 -12.25 -9.43
C SER A 89 13.80 -11.90 -8.37
N THR A 90 13.78 -10.67 -7.86
CA THR A 90 14.68 -10.22 -6.79
C THR A 90 14.31 -10.87 -5.45
N TYR A 91 13.01 -10.90 -5.14
CA TYR A 91 12.48 -11.57 -3.95
C TYR A 91 12.75 -13.08 -3.95
N GLU A 92 12.59 -13.75 -5.09
CA GLU A 92 12.90 -15.18 -5.23
C GLU A 92 14.37 -15.49 -4.94
N ARG A 93 15.29 -14.68 -5.47
CA ARG A 93 16.72 -14.83 -5.19
C ARG A 93 17.01 -14.66 -3.70
N PHE A 94 16.36 -13.69 -3.05
CA PHE A 94 16.49 -13.49 -1.61
C PHE A 94 15.98 -14.70 -0.80
N LEU A 95 14.84 -15.28 -1.19
CA LEU A 95 14.29 -16.46 -0.52
C LEU A 95 15.15 -17.71 -0.73
N MET A 96 15.44 -18.05 -1.99
CA MET A 96 16.02 -19.34 -2.38
C MET A 96 17.54 -19.36 -2.23
N ASP A 97 18.21 -18.35 -2.80
CA ASP A 97 19.67 -18.32 -2.86
C ASP A 97 20.24 -17.69 -1.59
N GLY A 98 19.55 -16.69 -1.05
CA GLY A 98 19.93 -15.97 0.18
C GLY A 98 19.46 -16.61 1.48
N SER A 99 18.71 -17.73 1.43
CA SER A 99 18.10 -18.35 2.62
C SER A 99 17.30 -17.36 3.49
N SER A 100 16.69 -16.35 2.87
CA SER A 100 15.97 -15.26 3.56
C SER A 100 16.82 -14.45 4.56
N LYS A 101 18.14 -14.41 4.40
CA LYS A 101 19.04 -13.63 5.25
C LYS A 101 19.33 -12.27 4.60
N VAL A 102 19.15 -11.22 5.40
CA VAL A 102 19.50 -9.85 4.99
C VAL A 102 21.02 -9.71 5.06
N ASP A 103 21.62 -9.23 3.96
CA ASP A 103 23.05 -8.92 3.90
C ASP A 103 23.34 -7.62 4.68
N GLU A 104 23.88 -7.75 5.88
CA GLU A 104 24.19 -6.62 6.77
C GLU A 104 25.31 -5.71 6.24
N SER A 105 26.11 -6.15 5.26
CA SER A 105 27.09 -5.29 4.61
C SER A 105 26.44 -4.27 3.67
N ARG A 106 25.27 -4.61 3.12
CA ARG A 106 24.47 -3.77 2.25
C ARG A 106 23.34 -3.05 2.99
N TRP A 107 22.78 -3.67 4.01
CA TRP A 107 21.57 -3.21 4.68
C TRP A 107 21.84 -2.87 6.14
N LYS A 108 21.68 -1.59 6.49
CA LYS A 108 21.73 -1.10 7.86
C LYS A 108 20.37 -1.23 8.54
N PHE A 109 20.30 -1.91 9.67
CA PHE A 109 19.08 -1.99 10.48
C PHE A 109 18.57 -0.60 10.92
N LEU A 110 17.27 -0.37 10.81
CA LEU A 110 16.59 0.87 11.24
C LEU A 110 15.71 0.65 12.47
N SER A 111 14.78 -0.32 12.39
CA SER A 111 13.78 -0.55 13.43
C SER A 111 13.15 -1.94 13.33
N GLU A 112 12.58 -2.40 14.45
CA GLU A 112 11.84 -3.65 14.56
C GLU A 112 10.54 -3.41 15.33
N LYS A 113 9.45 -3.99 14.83
CA LYS A 113 8.15 -3.99 15.50
C LYS A 113 7.51 -5.36 15.34
N GLY A 114 7.39 -6.10 16.44
CA GLY A 114 6.87 -7.47 16.42
C GLY A 114 7.77 -8.38 15.58
N LYS A 115 7.24 -8.94 14.49
CA LYS A 115 7.98 -9.81 13.55
C LYS A 115 8.41 -9.08 12.28
N ILE A 116 8.32 -7.75 12.24
CA ILE A 116 8.67 -6.92 11.09
C ILE A 116 9.95 -6.12 11.40
N ARG A 117 10.91 -6.15 10.47
CA ARG A 117 12.21 -5.46 10.55
C ARG A 117 12.40 -4.59 9.32
N ALA A 118 12.85 -3.37 9.54
CA ALA A 118 13.16 -2.40 8.49
C ALA A 118 14.66 -2.12 8.44
N TYR A 119 15.19 -1.98 7.23
CA TYR A 119 16.60 -1.73 6.94
C TYR A 119 16.73 -0.64 5.88
N ALA A 120 17.73 0.23 5.99
CA ALA A 120 18.12 1.16 4.94
C ALA A 120 19.31 0.58 4.17
N GLU A 121 19.33 0.79 2.86
CA GLU A 121 20.50 0.48 2.06
C GLU A 121 21.66 1.42 2.40
N HIS A 122 22.87 0.88 2.50
CA HIS A 122 24.07 1.69 2.61
C HIS A 122 24.26 2.51 1.32
N PRO A 123 24.62 3.80 1.41
CA PRO A 123 25.04 4.57 0.25
C PRO A 123 26.28 3.89 -0.36
N SER A 124 26.09 3.13 -1.44
CA SER A 124 27.20 2.48 -2.13
C SER A 124 27.79 3.47 -3.14
N PRO A 125 29.07 3.84 -3.04
CA PRO A 125 29.73 4.67 -4.05
C PRO A 125 29.87 3.94 -5.41
N SER A 126 29.51 2.66 -5.50
CA SER A 126 29.67 1.80 -6.68
C SER A 126 28.34 1.33 -7.28
N ALA A 127 27.19 1.70 -6.68
CA ALA A 127 25.90 1.41 -7.28
C ALA A 127 25.78 2.27 -8.55
N ILE A 128 26.04 1.66 -9.70
CA ILE A 128 25.57 2.20 -10.98
C ILE A 128 24.06 2.37 -10.77
N PRO A 129 23.52 3.61 -10.75
CA PRO A 129 22.09 3.77 -10.63
C PRO A 129 21.50 2.98 -11.79
N ASP A 130 20.64 2.03 -11.48
CA ASP A 130 19.99 1.27 -12.53
C ASP A 130 19.06 2.22 -13.29
N ARG A 131 19.62 2.83 -14.33
CA ARG A 131 18.97 3.79 -15.21
C ARG A 131 17.80 3.17 -15.97
N SER A 132 17.56 1.86 -15.87
CA SER A 132 16.39 1.23 -16.48
C SER A 132 15.06 1.61 -15.82
N VAL A 133 15.07 2.34 -14.69
CA VAL A 133 13.84 2.72 -13.96
C VAL A 133 13.60 4.23 -13.92
N SER A 134 14.50 5.08 -14.46
CA SER A 134 14.30 6.54 -14.44
C SER A 134 13.87 7.09 -15.80
N ILE A 135 12.55 7.24 -15.99
CA ILE A 135 11.99 7.99 -17.12
C ILE A 135 11.93 9.51 -16.81
N TYR A 136 12.20 9.92 -15.56
CA TYR A 136 12.27 11.33 -15.16
C TYR A 136 13.69 11.87 -15.26
N ALA A 137 13.90 12.84 -16.14
CA ALA A 137 15.18 13.48 -16.38
C ALA A 137 15.65 14.40 -15.23
N ASP A 138 14.77 14.75 -14.28
CA ASP A 138 14.99 15.86 -13.34
C ASP A 138 15.02 15.47 -11.85
N THR A 139 15.12 14.19 -11.51
CA THR A 139 15.40 13.78 -10.12
C THR A 139 16.57 12.82 -10.10
N PRO A 140 17.73 13.18 -9.49
CA PRO A 140 18.81 12.23 -9.34
C PRO A 140 18.34 11.12 -8.39
N VAL A 141 18.00 9.96 -8.95
CA VAL A 141 17.62 8.72 -8.24
C VAL A 141 18.66 8.34 -7.16
N SER A 142 19.88 8.86 -7.29
CA SER A 142 21.01 8.69 -6.39
C SER A 142 20.83 9.23 -4.96
N GLU A 143 19.76 9.97 -4.65
CA GLU A 143 19.58 10.60 -3.32
C GLU A 143 18.44 10.03 -2.46
N LEU A 144 17.60 9.15 -2.99
CA LEU A 144 16.48 8.60 -2.21
C LEU A 144 16.90 7.33 -1.45
N PRO A 145 16.64 7.25 -0.12
CA PRO A 145 16.96 6.06 0.64
C PRO A 145 16.09 4.88 0.19
N VAL A 146 16.73 3.76 -0.13
CA VAL A 146 16.05 2.48 -0.36
C VAL A 146 15.83 1.79 0.98
N VAL A 147 14.59 1.38 1.25
CA VAL A 147 14.22 0.68 2.48
C VAL A 147 13.79 -0.74 2.14
N LEU A 148 14.39 -1.72 2.82
CA LEU A 148 13.97 -3.11 2.82
C LEU A 148 13.18 -3.39 4.09
N VAL A 149 11.98 -3.95 3.95
CA VAL A 149 11.19 -4.44 5.07
C VAL A 149 11.04 -5.95 4.91
N THR A 150 11.38 -6.69 5.96
CA THR A 150 11.19 -8.15 6.01
C THR A 150 10.41 -8.52 7.26
N GLY A 151 9.71 -9.63 7.22
CA GLY A 151 9.01 -10.12 8.40
C GLY A 151 7.87 -11.06 8.08
N SER A 152 7.03 -11.30 9.08
CA SER A 152 5.84 -12.12 8.93
C SER A 152 4.62 -11.53 9.63
N ILE A 153 3.47 -11.72 9.00
CA ILE A 153 2.15 -11.43 9.54
C ILE A 153 1.33 -12.71 9.62
N SER A 154 0.38 -12.75 10.55
CA SER A 154 -0.58 -13.86 10.69
C SER A 154 -1.77 -13.63 9.78
N GLY A 155 -2.26 -14.68 9.13
CA GLY A 155 -3.37 -14.64 8.17
C GLY A 155 -3.01 -15.38 6.88
N ASP A 156 -3.92 -15.41 5.93
CA ASP A 156 -3.72 -16.02 4.61
C ASP A 156 -3.37 -14.96 3.56
N LEU A 157 -2.75 -15.36 2.44
CA LEU A 157 -2.30 -14.41 1.40
C LEU A 157 -3.48 -13.60 0.86
N ASP A 158 -4.61 -14.27 0.66
CA ASP A 158 -5.81 -13.68 0.09
C ASP A 158 -6.39 -12.61 1.03
N ASP A 159 -6.37 -12.83 2.35
CA ASP A 159 -6.80 -11.82 3.34
C ASP A 159 -5.95 -10.55 3.25
N VAL A 160 -4.63 -10.72 3.09
CA VAL A 160 -3.69 -9.61 2.92
C VAL A 160 -3.98 -8.87 1.62
N MET A 161 -4.19 -9.59 0.53
CA MET A 161 -4.45 -8.99 -0.78
C MET A 161 -5.79 -8.25 -0.82
N TYR A 162 -6.84 -8.75 -0.16
CA TYR A 162 -8.09 -8.00 0.01
C TYR A 162 -7.92 -6.70 0.82
N GLY A 163 -6.98 -6.67 1.76
CA GLY A 163 -6.64 -5.46 2.50
C GLY A 163 -5.81 -4.44 1.69
N VAL A 164 -5.16 -4.89 0.61
CA VAL A 164 -4.26 -4.09 -0.24
C VAL A 164 -5.00 -3.50 -1.44
N VAL A 165 -5.79 -4.33 -2.13
CA VAL A 165 -6.46 -4.00 -3.39
C VAL A 165 -7.49 -2.89 -3.15
N SER A 166 -7.43 -1.84 -3.97
CA SER A 166 -8.30 -0.67 -3.80
C SER A 166 -8.65 0.02 -5.14
N PRO A 167 -9.18 -0.69 -6.14
CA PRO A 167 -9.37 -0.17 -7.51
C PRO A 167 -10.33 1.02 -7.59
N THR A 168 -11.20 1.21 -6.59
CA THR A 168 -12.20 2.27 -6.56
C THR A 168 -11.98 3.24 -5.41
N ILE A 169 -12.57 4.44 -5.53
CA ILE A 169 -12.54 5.46 -4.48
C ILE A 169 -13.14 4.94 -3.17
N ASP A 170 -14.23 4.16 -3.23
CA ASP A 170 -14.87 3.62 -2.02
C ASP A 170 -14.00 2.56 -1.33
N MET A 171 -13.31 1.72 -2.10
CA MET A 171 -12.33 0.78 -1.53
C MET A 171 -11.11 1.49 -0.97
N MET A 172 -10.66 2.58 -1.60
CA MET A 172 -9.58 3.41 -1.07
C MET A 172 -9.96 4.09 0.24
N ARG A 173 -11.19 4.65 0.33
CA ARG A 173 -11.78 5.19 1.57
C ARG A 173 -11.80 4.14 2.68
N PHE A 174 -12.28 2.96 2.35
CA PHE A 174 -12.32 1.83 3.27
C PHE A 174 -10.91 1.50 3.76
N LYS A 175 -9.93 1.36 2.85
CA LYS A 175 -8.53 1.10 3.14
C LYS A 175 -7.93 2.12 4.13
N SER A 176 -8.06 3.41 3.83
CA SER A 176 -7.48 4.46 4.68
C SER A 176 -8.12 4.55 6.07
N SER A 177 -9.35 4.06 6.25
CA SER A 177 -10.01 4.06 7.56
C SER A 177 -9.34 3.15 8.60
N TYR A 178 -8.58 2.13 8.19
CA TYR A 178 -7.92 1.19 9.09
C TYR A 178 -6.39 1.10 8.94
N VAL A 179 -5.80 1.55 7.82
CA VAL A 179 -4.34 1.45 7.59
C VAL A 179 -3.55 2.56 8.31
N GLN A 180 -4.20 3.62 8.80
CA GLN A 180 -3.54 4.80 9.39
C GLN A 180 -2.43 5.32 8.46
N ASP A 181 -2.78 5.53 7.19
CA ASP A 181 -1.86 5.89 6.11
C ASP A 181 -1.62 7.41 5.99
N GLU A 182 -2.14 8.20 6.92
CA GLU A 182 -2.10 9.66 6.94
C GLU A 182 -2.64 10.31 5.66
N ILE A 183 -3.43 9.58 4.84
CA ILE A 183 -4.02 10.11 3.61
C ILE A 183 -5.09 11.13 3.99
N VAL A 184 -4.82 12.39 3.69
CA VAL A 184 -5.77 13.51 3.86
C VAL A 184 -6.77 13.48 2.74
N CYS A 185 -6.35 13.36 1.49
CA CYS A 185 -7.26 13.24 0.35
C CYS A 185 -6.77 12.22 -0.67
N GLY A 186 -7.66 11.63 -1.47
CA GLY A 186 -7.23 10.78 -2.57
C GLY A 186 -8.28 10.52 -3.64
N SER A 187 -7.86 10.17 -4.84
CA SER A 187 -8.77 9.83 -5.93
C SER A 187 -8.15 8.77 -6.82
N VAL A 188 -8.99 7.91 -7.39
CA VAL A 188 -8.62 7.13 -8.57
C VAL A 188 -8.80 8.06 -9.77
N LEU A 189 -7.73 8.33 -10.49
CA LEU A 189 -7.74 9.21 -11.66
C LEU A 189 -8.13 8.45 -12.92
N ALA A 190 -7.57 7.26 -13.12
CA ALA A 190 -7.90 6.39 -14.24
C ALA A 190 -7.72 4.90 -13.86
N PRO A 191 -8.76 4.06 -13.92
CA PRO A 191 -8.59 2.61 -13.87
C PRO A 191 -8.05 2.11 -15.22
N LEU A 192 -6.95 1.36 -15.19
CA LEU A 192 -6.35 0.74 -16.38
C LEU A 192 -6.81 -0.72 -16.50
N VAL A 193 -6.71 -1.46 -15.39
CA VAL A 193 -7.18 -2.83 -15.27
C VAL A 193 -8.03 -2.97 -14.01
N ASN A 194 -9.25 -3.48 -14.20
CA ASN A 194 -10.19 -3.72 -13.11
C ASN A 194 -10.14 -5.19 -12.68
N PRO A 195 -10.16 -5.48 -11.36
CA PRO A 195 -10.31 -6.83 -10.86
C PRO A 195 -11.56 -7.52 -11.41
N THR A 196 -11.46 -8.83 -11.59
CA THR A 196 -12.58 -9.69 -12.01
C THR A 196 -12.90 -10.71 -10.93
N HIS A 197 -13.99 -11.47 -11.10
CA HIS A 197 -14.29 -12.58 -10.17
C HIS A 197 -13.25 -13.71 -10.25
N GLU A 198 -12.69 -13.95 -11.44
CA GLU A 198 -11.68 -14.99 -11.67
C GLU A 198 -10.29 -14.55 -11.22
N ASP A 199 -9.99 -13.25 -11.35
CA ASP A 199 -8.75 -12.64 -10.87
C ASP A 199 -9.06 -11.38 -10.03
N PRO A 200 -9.38 -11.57 -8.73
CA PRO A 200 -9.84 -10.48 -7.85
C PRO A 200 -8.71 -9.57 -7.36
N PHE A 201 -7.45 -9.94 -7.59
CA PHE A 201 -6.30 -9.19 -7.07
C PHE A 201 -5.54 -8.45 -8.16
N HIS A 202 -5.79 -8.76 -9.43
CA HIS A 202 -5.18 -8.07 -10.56
C HIS A 202 -5.86 -6.71 -10.80
N SER A 203 -5.12 -5.64 -10.54
CA SER A 203 -5.56 -4.28 -10.82
C SER A 203 -4.38 -3.41 -11.20
N VAL A 204 -4.63 -2.47 -12.11
CA VAL A 204 -3.71 -1.38 -12.43
C VAL A 204 -4.52 -0.09 -12.48
N SER A 205 -4.07 0.95 -11.79
CA SER A 205 -4.77 2.24 -11.80
C SER A 205 -3.82 3.41 -11.54
N ILE A 206 -4.17 4.57 -12.09
CA ILE A 206 -3.54 5.85 -11.76
C ILE A 206 -4.31 6.48 -10.61
N LYS A 207 -3.59 6.91 -9.58
CA LYS A 207 -4.14 7.49 -8.37
C LYS A 207 -3.44 8.77 -7.98
N TRP A 208 -4.18 9.61 -7.28
CA TRP A 208 -3.66 10.76 -6.57
C TRP A 208 -3.93 10.62 -5.08
N VAL A 209 -2.94 11.01 -4.26
CA VAL A 209 -3.09 11.14 -2.80
C VAL A 209 -2.46 12.43 -2.32
N GLU A 210 -3.07 13.03 -1.31
CA GLU A 210 -2.47 14.06 -0.47
C GLU A 210 -2.23 13.47 0.92
N ILE A 211 -0.99 13.49 1.39
CA ILE A 211 -0.57 12.88 2.67
C ILE A 211 -0.28 13.99 3.68
N ASP A 212 -0.85 13.87 4.88
CA ASP A 212 -0.64 14.84 5.96
C ASP A 212 0.84 14.84 6.39
N GLN A 213 1.33 15.99 6.79
CA GLN A 213 2.65 16.08 7.42
C GLN A 213 2.48 16.11 8.94
N PRO A 214 3.38 15.47 9.72
CA PRO A 214 3.37 15.58 11.16
C PRO A 214 3.34 17.05 11.62
N LEU A 215 2.57 17.36 12.68
CA LEU A 215 2.30 18.73 13.14
C LEU A 215 3.54 19.66 13.24
N PRO A 216 4.72 19.23 13.72
CA PRO A 216 5.90 20.09 13.76
C PRO A 216 6.41 20.50 12.37
N ILE A 217 6.23 19.65 11.37
CA ILE A 217 6.66 19.86 9.97
C ILE A 217 5.61 20.69 9.22
N ARG A 218 4.32 20.47 9.49
CA ARG A 218 3.20 21.18 8.84
C ARG A 218 3.21 22.70 9.05
N ALA A 219 3.83 23.18 10.13
CA ALA A 219 4.01 24.61 10.38
C ALA A 219 4.95 25.30 9.36
N VAL A 220 5.77 24.53 8.64
CA VAL A 220 6.80 25.04 7.73
C VAL A 220 6.66 24.46 6.31
N VAL A 221 6.12 23.24 6.18
CA VAL A 221 5.99 22.51 4.92
C VAL A 221 4.53 22.09 4.72
N LYS A 222 3.95 22.43 3.56
CA LYS A 222 2.58 22.03 3.19
C LYS A 222 2.49 20.51 2.97
N ASN A 223 1.26 19.98 2.97
CA ASN A 223 1.01 18.58 2.63
C ASN A 223 1.64 18.22 1.28
N ARG A 224 2.19 17.02 1.20
CA ARG A 224 2.76 16.50 -0.05
C ARG A 224 1.69 15.70 -0.77
N ASP A 225 1.57 15.92 -2.06
CA ASP A 225 0.70 15.12 -2.91
C ASP A 225 1.49 14.38 -3.99
N TYR A 226 0.90 13.29 -4.46
CA TYR A 226 1.55 12.34 -5.35
C TYR A 226 0.55 11.83 -6.37
N VAL A 227 0.98 11.78 -7.63
CA VAL A 227 0.32 11.00 -8.68
C VAL A 227 1.16 9.75 -8.94
N PHE A 228 0.53 8.59 -8.92
CA PHE A 228 1.22 7.31 -9.02
C PHE A 228 0.37 6.25 -9.70
N MET A 229 1.04 5.32 -10.36
CA MET A 229 0.50 4.04 -10.80
C MET A 229 0.55 3.06 -9.64
N GLU A 230 -0.61 2.49 -9.29
CA GLU A 230 -0.72 1.34 -8.38
C GLU A 230 -1.01 0.09 -9.21
N ALA A 231 -0.24 -0.98 -9.00
CA ALA A 231 -0.50 -2.29 -9.56
C ALA A 231 -0.48 -3.37 -8.48
N THR A 232 -1.43 -4.29 -8.54
CA THR A 232 -1.56 -5.42 -7.62
C THR A 232 -1.79 -6.71 -8.38
N GLY A 233 -1.44 -7.83 -7.77
CA GLY A 233 -1.69 -9.16 -8.33
C GLY A 233 -1.06 -10.26 -7.50
N ILE A 234 -1.26 -11.50 -7.95
CA ILE A 234 -0.65 -12.68 -7.37
C ILE A 234 0.07 -13.46 -8.46
N GLU A 235 1.32 -13.81 -8.18
CA GLU A 235 2.16 -14.60 -9.06
C GLU A 235 2.56 -15.91 -8.41
N ARG A 236 3.08 -16.84 -9.21
CA ARG A 236 3.67 -18.10 -8.72
C ARG A 236 5.17 -18.06 -8.86
N LEU A 237 5.84 -18.38 -7.75
CA LEU A 237 7.28 -18.58 -7.70
C LEU A 237 7.67 -19.90 -8.37
N ARG A 238 8.96 -20.07 -8.67
CA ARG A 238 9.57 -21.27 -9.26
C ARG A 238 9.36 -22.53 -8.41
N ASN A 239 9.20 -22.37 -7.09
CA ASN A 239 8.88 -23.48 -6.18
C ASN A 239 7.37 -23.77 -6.10
N GLY A 240 6.53 -23.05 -6.86
CA GLY A 240 5.08 -23.20 -6.90
C GLY A 240 4.31 -22.40 -5.84
N GLU A 241 5.00 -21.75 -4.89
CA GLU A 241 4.37 -20.90 -3.88
C GLU A 241 3.76 -19.64 -4.51
N ARG A 242 2.64 -19.17 -3.95
CA ARG A 242 1.99 -17.93 -4.37
C ARG A 242 2.66 -16.74 -3.70
N VAL A 243 2.88 -15.66 -4.45
CA VAL A 243 3.35 -14.37 -3.94
C VAL A 243 2.39 -13.27 -4.37
N GLY A 244 1.92 -12.47 -3.43
CA GLY A 244 1.16 -11.25 -3.73
C GLY A 244 2.11 -10.07 -3.88
N TYR A 245 1.82 -9.16 -4.81
CA TYR A 245 2.58 -7.91 -4.97
C TYR A 245 1.66 -6.69 -4.85
N HIS A 246 2.25 -5.61 -4.31
CA HIS A 246 1.68 -4.27 -4.30
C HIS A 246 2.76 -3.31 -4.78
N LEU A 247 2.61 -2.84 -6.00
CA LEU A 247 3.54 -1.94 -6.65
C LEU A 247 2.94 -0.52 -6.70
N VAL A 248 3.75 0.45 -6.32
CA VAL A 248 3.43 1.88 -6.38
C VAL A 248 4.58 2.57 -7.09
N HIS A 249 4.30 3.29 -8.17
CA HIS A 249 5.31 4.01 -8.95
C HIS A 249 4.81 5.40 -9.33
N SER A 250 5.56 6.45 -8.99
CA SER A 250 5.19 7.83 -9.33
C SER A 250 5.08 8.02 -10.83
N VAL A 251 4.00 8.66 -11.29
CA VAL A 251 3.78 9.00 -12.69
C VAL A 251 3.41 10.47 -12.85
N GLN A 252 3.73 11.07 -13.99
CA GLN A 252 3.41 12.48 -14.27
C GLN A 252 2.65 12.59 -15.59
N PHE A 253 1.55 13.33 -15.57
CA PHE A 253 0.76 13.68 -16.75
C PHE A 253 0.67 15.20 -16.91
N PRO A 254 0.54 15.71 -18.15
CA PRO A 254 0.22 17.12 -18.39
C PRO A 254 -1.06 17.60 -17.68
N GLU A 255 -2.06 16.72 -17.57
CA GLU A 255 -3.37 16.95 -16.93
C GLU A 255 -3.28 17.00 -15.39
N THR A 256 -2.16 16.55 -14.83
CA THR A 256 -1.89 16.55 -13.39
C THR A 256 -0.69 17.45 -13.05
N PRO A 257 -0.74 18.76 -13.37
CA PRO A 257 0.40 19.65 -13.16
C PRO A 257 0.75 19.75 -11.68
N ALA A 258 2.03 20.04 -11.38
CA ALA A 258 2.45 20.34 -10.03
C ALA A 258 1.61 21.49 -9.47
N ARG A 259 1.00 21.28 -8.31
CA ARG A 259 0.14 22.28 -7.70
C ARG A 259 1.03 23.40 -7.16
N GLN A 260 0.82 24.62 -7.67
CA GLN A 260 1.44 25.81 -7.09
C GLN A 260 0.89 25.96 -5.68
N SER A 261 1.78 25.86 -4.71
CA SER A 261 1.43 25.80 -3.29
C SER A 261 1.06 27.17 -2.76
#